data_AF-A0A554RQQ5-F1
#
_entry.id   AF-A0A554RQQ5-F1
#
_cell.length_a   1.000
_cell.length_b   1.000
_cell.length_c   1.000
_cell.angle_alpha   90.00
_cell.angle_beta   90.00
_cell.angle_gamma   90.00
#
_symmetry.space_group_name_H-M   'P 1'
#
loop_
_entity.id
_entity.type
_entity.pdbx_description
1 polymer ?
#
loop_
_entity_poly.entity_id
_entity_poly.type
_entity_poly.pdbx_seq_one_letter_code
_entity_poly.pdbx_strand_id
1 'polypeptide(L)'
;MSTLKSWRRFVAPLVLAGTAMLVGCTDDSLPTCMDPTAQNLLKKILVNSVARGLDLSTREPGWLEKVERATEVKLTMVRTTGTDEEYRKRSCAAQLQMIVPSGTEVSSVEYTIQQTDDRKDLLVEMRGHDYLVLSLGVMTGDEAFKRAIANMPAQKQPATTGAAPSAPSTPSTPAAAAPSAPAPTATGPTKTVADATLIWLNCEDLCHLQYKTVQGELKSALCTEAPICREWAESPPEFNKRIGSRATLTLGSQFVPEGGVTLDSLHGIEWKL
;
A
#
# COMPACT_ATOMS: atom_id res chain seq x y z
N MET A 1 -59.75 -43.42 58.61
CA MET A 1 -58.47 -44.09 58.26
C MET A 1 -57.71 -43.14 57.34
N SER A 2 -56.48 -42.71 57.52
CA SER A 2 -55.57 -42.64 58.67
C SER A 2 -54.61 -41.49 58.34
N THR A 3 -54.26 -40.75 59.38
CA THR A 3 -53.28 -39.65 59.45
C THR A 3 -51.91 -39.97 58.87
N LEU A 4 -51.18 -38.95 58.40
CA LEU A 4 -49.77 -38.63 58.73
C LEU A 4 -49.34 -37.40 57.90
N LYS A 5 -48.38 -36.53 58.24
CA LYS A 5 -47.80 -35.98 59.48
C LYS A 5 -46.66 -35.10 58.97
N SER A 6 -46.72 -33.80 59.28
CA SER A 6 -45.63 -32.83 59.17
C SER A 6 -44.26 -33.42 59.56
N TRP A 7 -43.19 -33.06 58.84
CA TRP A 7 -41.95 -32.62 59.48
C TRP A 7 -40.93 -31.91 58.56
N ARG A 8 -40.49 -30.76 59.09
CA ARG A 8 -39.12 -30.19 59.11
C ARG A 8 -38.46 -29.67 57.85
N ARG A 9 -38.43 -28.33 57.84
CA ARG A 9 -37.35 -27.43 57.41
C ARG A 9 -35.95 -28.06 57.53
N PHE A 10 -35.19 -28.04 56.43
CA PHE A 10 -33.74 -27.96 56.46
C PHE A 10 -33.27 -26.80 55.57
N VAL A 11 -32.34 -26.05 56.13
CA VAL A 11 -31.65 -24.88 55.60
C VAL A 11 -30.53 -25.35 54.65
N ALA A 12 -30.22 -24.50 53.66
CA ALA A 12 -29.32 -24.65 52.52
C ALA A 12 -27.89 -25.16 52.81
N PRO A 13 -27.14 -25.56 51.75
CA PRO A 13 -26.17 -24.60 51.23
C PRO A 13 -26.03 -24.57 49.69
N LEU A 14 -25.86 -23.34 49.18
CA LEU A 14 -24.82 -22.91 48.25
C LEU A 14 -24.27 -23.97 47.27
N VAL A 15 -24.82 -24.03 46.05
CA VAL A 15 -24.12 -24.63 44.90
C VAL A 15 -23.63 -23.48 44.02
N LEU A 16 -22.31 -23.24 44.07
CA LEU A 16 -21.59 -22.46 43.08
C LEU A 16 -21.80 -23.12 41.71
N ALA A 17 -22.72 -22.61 40.91
CA ALA A 17 -22.71 -22.83 39.47
C ALA A 17 -21.62 -21.93 38.87
N GLY A 18 -20.37 -22.39 38.99
CA GLY A 18 -19.27 -21.87 38.19
C GLY A 18 -19.52 -22.24 36.74
N THR A 19 -20.18 -21.38 35.99
CA THR A 19 -20.01 -21.32 34.54
C THR A 19 -18.57 -20.93 34.29
N ALA A 20 -17.69 -21.94 34.26
CA ALA A 20 -16.46 -21.86 33.52
C ALA A 20 -16.87 -21.59 32.07
N MET A 21 -16.87 -20.31 31.68
CA MET A 21 -16.83 -19.95 30.28
C MET A 21 -15.53 -20.56 29.75
N LEU A 22 -15.64 -21.72 29.12
CA LEU A 22 -14.68 -22.18 28.14
C LEU A 22 -14.71 -21.16 27.01
N VAL A 23 -14.01 -20.04 27.22
CA VAL A 23 -13.54 -19.20 26.14
C VAL A 23 -12.44 -20.01 25.47
N GLY A 24 -12.85 -21.03 24.71
CA GLY A 24 -12.01 -21.55 23.65
C GLY A 24 -11.88 -20.43 22.64
N CYS A 25 -10.83 -19.62 22.78
CA CYS A 25 -10.32 -18.78 21.71
C CYS A 25 -9.83 -19.71 20.60
N THR A 26 -10.74 -20.29 19.83
CA THR A 26 -10.40 -20.74 18.49
C THR A 26 -10.26 -19.48 17.66
N ASP A 27 -9.01 -19.03 17.47
CA ASP A 27 -8.63 -17.94 16.58
C ASP A 27 -8.94 -18.33 15.12
N ASP A 28 -10.23 -18.38 14.80
CA ASP A 28 -10.78 -18.53 13.44
C ASP A 28 -10.99 -17.15 12.79
N SER A 29 -10.49 -16.08 13.42
CA SER A 29 -10.58 -14.74 12.87
C SER A 29 -9.63 -14.61 11.67
N LEU A 30 -10.21 -14.37 10.50
CA LEU A 30 -9.52 -13.94 9.29
C LEU A 30 -8.45 -12.88 9.60
N PRO A 31 -7.23 -13.01 9.04
CA PRO A 31 -6.15 -12.06 9.25
C PRO A 31 -6.59 -10.64 8.85
N THR A 32 -6.22 -9.66 9.67
CA THR A 32 -6.59 -8.27 9.43
C THR A 32 -5.69 -7.65 8.36
N CYS A 33 -6.17 -6.61 7.66
CA CYS A 33 -5.33 -5.89 6.70
C CYS A 33 -4.06 -5.29 7.34
N MET A 34 -4.07 -5.05 8.65
CA MET A 34 -2.93 -4.55 9.41
C MET A 34 -2.12 -5.65 10.11
N ASP A 35 -2.33 -6.92 9.76
CA ASP A 35 -1.56 -8.03 10.33
C ASP A 35 -0.04 -7.82 10.12
N PRO A 36 0.79 -7.92 11.18
CA PRO A 36 2.22 -7.63 11.09
C PRO A 36 2.97 -8.64 10.21
N THR A 37 2.51 -9.88 10.12
CA THR A 37 3.08 -10.90 9.24
C THR A 37 2.80 -10.54 7.79
N ALA A 38 1.57 -10.14 7.47
CA ALA A 38 1.21 -9.66 6.14
C ALA A 38 2.01 -8.41 5.74
N GLN A 39 2.16 -7.42 6.64
CA GLN A 39 2.98 -6.23 6.37
C GLN A 39 4.44 -6.57 6.07
N ASN A 40 5.03 -7.51 6.81
CA ASN A 40 6.39 -7.96 6.55
C ASN A 40 6.53 -8.70 5.22
N LEU A 41 5.51 -9.48 4.82
CA LEU A 41 5.48 -10.11 3.49
C LEU A 41 5.37 -9.08 2.37
N LEU A 42 4.54 -8.04 2.52
CA LEU A 42 4.44 -6.95 1.53
C LEU A 42 5.78 -6.25 1.32
N LYS A 43 6.51 -5.95 2.40
CA LYS A 43 7.86 -5.37 2.33
C LYS A 43 8.81 -6.26 1.55
N LYS A 44 8.81 -7.57 1.83
CA LYS A 44 9.64 -8.55 1.10
C LYS A 44 9.28 -8.63 -0.38
N ILE A 45 7.99 -8.65 -0.72
CA ILE A 45 7.52 -8.66 -2.11
C ILE A 45 8.05 -7.42 -2.82
N LEU A 46 7.85 -6.23 -2.24
CA LEU A 46 8.29 -4.98 -2.82
C LEU A 46 9.80 -4.96 -3.07
N VAL A 47 10.61 -5.31 -2.06
CA VAL A 47 12.07 -5.34 -2.18
C VAL A 47 12.53 -6.35 -3.23
N ASN A 48 11.91 -7.53 -3.28
CA ASN A 48 12.24 -8.55 -4.28
C ASN A 48 11.86 -8.10 -5.70
N SER A 49 10.71 -7.44 -5.87
CA SER A 49 10.33 -6.83 -7.14
C SER A 49 11.32 -5.75 -7.57
N VAL A 50 11.85 -4.95 -6.63
CA VAL A 50 12.95 -4.00 -6.90
C VAL A 50 14.22 -4.72 -7.32
N ALA A 51 14.63 -5.74 -6.56
CA ALA A 51 15.81 -6.55 -6.84
C ALA A 51 15.80 -7.07 -8.28
N ARG A 52 14.64 -7.58 -8.72
CA ARG A 52 14.41 -8.11 -10.06
C ARG A 52 14.33 -7.01 -11.11
N GLY A 53 13.57 -5.94 -10.85
CA GLY A 53 13.29 -4.87 -11.81
C GLY A 53 14.51 -4.05 -12.21
N LEU A 54 15.52 -3.96 -11.35
CA LEU A 54 16.72 -3.15 -11.59
C LEU A 54 17.94 -3.99 -12.05
N ASP A 55 17.72 -5.25 -12.43
CA ASP A 55 18.75 -6.23 -12.80
C ASP A 55 19.97 -6.19 -11.88
N LEU A 56 19.68 -6.22 -10.58
CA LEU A 56 20.67 -5.99 -9.53
C LEU A 56 21.54 -7.21 -9.25
N SER A 57 21.35 -8.26 -10.07
CA SER A 57 22.15 -9.48 -10.07
C SER A 57 23.65 -9.21 -10.29
N THR A 58 23.99 -8.06 -10.89
CA THR A 58 25.35 -7.60 -11.16
C THR A 58 25.93 -6.68 -10.08
N ARG A 59 25.17 -6.31 -9.05
CA ARG A 59 25.64 -5.42 -7.97
C ARG A 59 26.44 -6.17 -6.91
N GLU A 60 27.23 -5.41 -6.15
CA GLU A 60 28.06 -5.95 -5.06
C GLU A 60 27.24 -6.81 -4.08
N PRO A 61 27.83 -7.92 -3.56
CA PRO A 61 27.21 -8.72 -2.52
C PRO A 61 26.76 -7.86 -1.33
N GLY A 62 25.53 -8.09 -0.84
CA GLY A 62 24.95 -7.34 0.28
C GLY A 62 24.40 -5.95 -0.09
N TRP A 63 24.40 -5.56 -1.37
CA TRP A 63 23.75 -4.31 -1.81
C TRP A 63 22.26 -4.30 -1.49
N LEU A 64 21.56 -5.43 -1.67
CA LEU A 64 20.12 -5.53 -1.38
C LEU A 64 19.82 -5.25 0.10
N GLU A 65 20.62 -5.83 1.00
CA GLU A 65 20.52 -5.60 2.45
C GLU A 65 20.81 -4.14 2.83
N LYS A 66 21.71 -3.46 2.10
CA LYS A 66 21.91 -2.01 2.27
C LYS A 66 20.69 -1.22 1.83
N VAL A 67 20.05 -1.60 0.71
CA VAL A 67 18.83 -0.92 0.25
C VAL A 67 17.65 -1.17 1.17
N GLU A 68 17.46 -2.40 1.63
CA GLU A 68 16.45 -2.73 2.66
C GLU A 68 16.63 -1.88 3.91
N ARG A 69 17.87 -1.61 4.32
CA ARG A 69 18.17 -0.75 5.48
C ARG A 69 18.05 0.74 5.19
N ALA A 70 18.33 1.16 3.96
CA ALA A 70 18.20 2.55 3.52
C ALA A 70 16.76 2.93 3.18
N THR A 71 15.89 1.95 3.00
CA THR A 71 14.51 2.14 2.53
C THR A 71 13.55 1.79 3.64
N GLU A 72 12.82 2.79 4.13
CA GLU A 72 11.71 2.55 5.06
C GLU A 72 10.41 2.45 4.27
N VAL A 73 9.69 1.34 4.43
CA VAL A 73 8.39 1.11 3.79
C VAL A 73 7.30 1.17 4.85
N LYS A 74 6.35 2.08 4.68
CA LYS A 74 5.18 2.27 5.53
C LYS A 74 3.92 2.00 4.74
N LEU A 75 3.01 1.22 5.31
CA LEU A 75 1.64 1.17 4.85
C LEU A 75 0.83 2.18 5.66
N THR A 76 0.16 3.08 4.95
CA THR A 76 -0.72 4.10 5.51
C THR A 76 -2.11 3.97 4.87
N MET A 77 -3.13 4.55 5.49
CA MET A 77 -4.51 4.51 4.97
C MET A 77 -4.99 3.09 4.62
N VAL A 78 -4.60 2.11 5.42
CA VAL A 78 -4.99 0.71 5.23
C VAL A 78 -6.49 0.56 5.45
N ARG A 79 -7.20 0.03 4.45
CA ARG A 79 -8.64 -0.24 4.51
C ARG A 79 -8.96 -1.59 3.91
N THR A 80 -9.99 -2.25 4.45
CA THR A 80 -10.56 -3.46 3.85
C THR A 80 -11.48 -3.06 2.71
N THR A 81 -11.29 -3.66 1.53
CA THR A 81 -12.10 -3.45 0.33
C THR A 81 -13.04 -4.60 0.05
N GLY A 82 -12.75 -5.79 0.56
CA GLY A 82 -13.58 -6.98 0.41
C GLY A 82 -13.19 -8.07 1.39
N THR A 83 -14.14 -8.96 1.68
CA THR A 83 -13.89 -10.18 2.45
C THR A 83 -14.60 -11.33 1.75
N ASP A 84 -13.88 -12.44 1.62
CA ASP A 84 -14.34 -13.69 1.05
C ASP A 84 -14.19 -14.77 2.13
N GLU A 85 -15.31 -15.07 2.77
CA GLU A 85 -15.39 -16.04 3.88
C GLU A 85 -15.17 -17.48 3.39
N GLU A 86 -15.54 -17.79 2.15
CA GLU A 86 -15.39 -19.13 1.56
C GLU A 86 -13.91 -19.48 1.41
N TYR A 87 -13.13 -18.55 0.86
CA TYR A 87 -11.70 -18.73 0.63
C TYR A 87 -10.82 -18.19 1.76
N ARG A 88 -11.42 -17.74 2.86
CA ARG A 88 -10.74 -17.06 3.97
C ARG A 88 -9.76 -16.00 3.49
N LYS A 89 -10.21 -15.19 2.53
CA LYS A 89 -9.42 -14.17 1.83
C LYS A 89 -9.95 -12.79 2.16
N ARG A 90 -9.06 -11.85 2.42
CA ARG A 90 -9.39 -10.45 2.67
C ARG A 90 -8.67 -9.56 1.68
N SER A 91 -9.44 -8.73 0.98
CA SER A 91 -8.93 -7.72 0.06
C SER A 91 -8.73 -6.41 0.81
N CYS A 92 -7.58 -5.79 0.58
CA CYS A 92 -7.12 -4.61 1.26
C CYS A 92 -6.62 -3.59 0.23
N ALA A 93 -6.81 -2.32 0.53
CA ALA A 93 -6.17 -1.21 -0.18
C ALA A 93 -5.36 -0.39 0.83
N ALA A 94 -4.22 0.12 0.41
CA ALA A 94 -3.37 0.96 1.25
C ALA A 94 -2.60 1.97 0.39
N GLN A 95 -2.02 2.96 1.06
CA GLN A 95 -0.96 3.77 0.49
C GLN A 95 0.39 3.27 0.99
N LEU A 96 1.20 2.81 0.05
CA LEU A 96 2.58 2.41 0.27
C LEU A 96 3.44 3.67 0.19
N GLN A 97 3.91 4.12 1.35
CA GLN A 97 4.87 5.20 1.46
C GLN A 97 6.27 4.59 1.58
N MET A 98 7.14 4.98 0.67
CA MET A 98 8.51 4.57 0.63
C MET A 98 9.42 5.76 0.88
N ILE A 99 10.25 5.63 1.90
CA ILE A 99 11.19 6.67 2.30
C ILE A 99 12.58 6.14 1.94
N VAL A 100 13.24 6.84 1.03
CA VAL A 100 14.62 6.56 0.60
C VAL A 100 15.49 7.80 0.86
N PRO A 101 16.83 7.68 0.82
CA PRO A 101 17.70 8.82 1.06
C PRO A 101 17.49 9.99 0.08
N SER A 102 17.04 9.71 -1.14
CA SER A 102 16.78 10.72 -2.18
C SER A 102 15.38 11.37 -2.08
N GLY A 103 14.49 10.87 -1.22
CA GLY A 103 13.14 11.41 -1.11
C GLY A 103 12.11 10.42 -0.55
N THR A 104 10.84 10.82 -0.58
CA THR A 104 9.72 9.96 -0.21
C THR A 104 8.76 9.85 -1.37
N GLU A 105 8.41 8.61 -1.72
CA GLU A 105 7.44 8.28 -2.75
C GLU A 105 6.22 7.63 -2.14
N VAL A 106 5.05 7.91 -2.70
CA VAL A 106 3.77 7.38 -2.23
C VAL A 106 3.02 6.79 -3.41
N SER A 107 2.55 5.55 -3.27
CA SER A 107 1.71 4.88 -4.28
C SER A 107 0.55 4.18 -3.62
N SER A 108 -0.60 4.18 -4.28
CA SER A 108 -1.70 3.27 -3.91
C SER A 108 -1.32 1.84 -4.28
N VAL A 109 -1.66 0.90 -3.40
CA VAL A 109 -1.52 -0.54 -3.65
C VAL A 109 -2.78 -1.27 -3.21
N GLU A 110 -3.08 -2.34 -3.93
CA GLU A 110 -4.09 -3.32 -3.53
C GLU A 110 -3.39 -4.61 -3.17
N TYR A 111 -3.84 -5.27 -2.12
CA TYR A 111 -3.31 -6.57 -1.75
C TYR A 111 -4.37 -7.45 -1.14
N THR A 112 -4.17 -8.75 -1.25
CA THR A 112 -5.04 -9.74 -0.62
C THR A 112 -4.25 -10.57 0.37
N ILE A 113 -4.85 -10.81 1.53
CA ILE A 113 -4.32 -11.71 2.55
C ILE A 113 -5.21 -12.94 2.57
N GLN A 114 -4.61 -14.11 2.42
CA GLN A 114 -5.30 -15.38 2.54
C GLN A 114 -4.56 -16.26 3.55
N GLN A 115 -5.30 -16.85 4.48
CA GLN A 115 -4.73 -17.84 5.38
C GLN A 115 -4.64 -19.18 4.65
N THR A 116 -3.51 -19.87 4.76
CA THR A 116 -3.36 -21.22 4.17
C THR A 116 -4.25 -22.24 4.88
N ASP A 117 -4.57 -23.36 4.23
CA ASP A 117 -5.43 -24.40 4.78
C ASP A 117 -4.93 -24.97 6.11
N ASP A 118 -3.60 -25.03 6.28
CA ASP A 118 -2.96 -25.50 7.50
C ASP A 118 -2.90 -24.43 8.61
N ARG A 119 -3.37 -23.21 8.33
CA ARG A 119 -3.39 -22.03 9.19
C ARG A 119 -2.03 -21.56 9.71
N LYS A 120 -0.93 -22.08 9.16
CA LYS A 120 0.43 -21.75 9.62
C LYS A 120 1.02 -20.57 8.88
N ASP A 121 0.61 -20.38 7.63
CA ASP A 121 1.18 -19.38 6.74
C ASP A 121 0.11 -18.42 6.21
N LEU A 122 0.59 -17.28 5.71
CA LEU A 122 -0.22 -16.30 5.00
C LEU A 122 0.26 -16.21 3.57
N LEU A 123 -0.67 -16.35 2.63
CA LEU A 123 -0.46 -15.98 1.25
C LEU A 123 -0.82 -14.50 1.07
N VAL A 124 0.12 -13.73 0.55
CA VAL A 124 -0.08 -12.31 0.25
C VAL A 124 0.19 -12.07 -1.23
N GLU A 125 -0.80 -11.51 -1.91
CA GLU A 125 -0.69 -11.07 -3.31
C GLU A 125 -0.83 -9.56 -3.33
N MET A 126 0.07 -8.85 -4.01
CA MET A 126 0.08 -7.39 -4.08
C MET A 126 0.06 -6.93 -5.54
N ARG A 127 -0.74 -5.90 -5.84
CA ARG A 127 -0.92 -5.26 -7.14
C ARG A 127 -0.68 -3.75 -7.05
N GLY A 128 -0.36 -3.13 -8.19
CA GLY A 128 -0.09 -1.69 -8.28
C GLY A 128 1.25 -1.26 -7.68
N HIS A 129 2.14 -2.20 -7.36
CA HIS A 129 3.45 -1.90 -6.77
C HIS A 129 4.56 -1.72 -7.82
N ASP A 130 4.28 -2.03 -9.09
CA ASP A 130 5.22 -1.92 -10.21
C ASP A 130 5.69 -0.48 -10.43
N TYR A 131 4.80 0.49 -10.20
CA TYR A 131 5.16 1.92 -10.22
C TYR A 131 6.29 2.26 -9.24
N LEU A 132 6.20 1.76 -8.01
CA LEU A 132 7.22 2.02 -6.99
C LEU A 132 8.54 1.34 -7.35
N VAL A 133 8.49 0.15 -7.92
CA VAL A 133 9.68 -0.57 -8.39
C VAL A 133 10.42 0.24 -9.45
N LEU A 134 9.69 0.82 -10.41
CA LEU A 134 10.26 1.68 -11.45
C LEU A 134 10.79 3.00 -10.88
N SER A 135 10.01 3.66 -10.02
CA SER A 135 10.43 4.91 -9.38
C SER A 135 11.71 4.72 -8.56
N LEU A 136 11.80 3.61 -7.82
CA LEU A 136 13.04 3.19 -7.15
C LEU A 136 14.20 2.97 -8.09
N GLY A 137 13.97 2.48 -9.31
CA GLY A 137 15.03 2.40 -10.31
C GLY A 137 15.66 3.75 -10.60
N VAL A 138 14.82 4.74 -10.83
CA VAL A 138 15.26 6.12 -11.07
C VAL A 138 15.93 6.69 -9.83
N MET A 139 15.31 6.53 -8.65
CA MET A 139 15.82 7.04 -7.38
C MET A 139 17.12 6.37 -6.94
N THR A 140 17.30 5.07 -7.21
CA THR A 140 18.54 4.35 -6.87
C THR A 140 19.68 4.69 -7.83
N GLY A 141 19.36 5.22 -9.01
CA GLY A 141 20.32 5.83 -9.94
C GLY A 141 20.81 7.20 -9.50
N ASP A 142 20.13 7.85 -8.54
CA ASP A 142 20.48 9.15 -8.02
C ASP A 142 21.77 9.13 -7.18
N GLU A 143 22.58 10.18 -7.29
CA GLU A 143 23.86 10.29 -6.61
C GLU A 143 23.71 10.38 -5.09
N ALA A 144 22.64 10.96 -4.57
CA ALA A 144 22.38 10.98 -3.13
C ALA A 144 22.09 9.56 -2.61
N PHE A 145 21.33 8.77 -3.36
CA PHE A 145 21.06 7.37 -3.03
C PHE A 145 22.35 6.54 -3.08
N LYS A 146 23.13 6.65 -4.16
CA LYS A 146 24.42 5.93 -4.28
C LYS A 146 25.37 6.28 -3.15
N ARG A 147 25.50 7.57 -2.78
CA ARG A 147 26.33 8.00 -1.65
C ARG A 147 25.83 7.45 -0.33
N ALA A 148 24.51 7.46 -0.09
CA ALA A 148 23.94 6.93 1.13
C ALA A 148 24.25 5.43 1.28
N ILE A 149 24.10 4.64 0.22
CA ILE A 149 24.43 3.21 0.21
C ILE A 149 25.94 2.95 0.35
N ALA A 150 26.78 3.74 -0.31
CA ALA A 150 28.24 3.60 -0.22
C ALA A 150 28.76 3.88 1.21
N ASN A 151 28.14 4.83 1.91
CA ASN A 151 28.51 5.21 3.27
C ASN A 151 27.88 4.32 4.36
N MET A 152 26.98 3.40 3.99
CA MET A 152 26.42 2.46 4.95
C MET A 152 27.45 1.41 5.36
N PRO A 153 27.69 1.22 6.67
CA PRO A 153 28.63 0.23 7.14
C PRO A 153 28.19 -1.17 6.69
N ALA A 154 29.15 -1.94 6.17
CA ALA A 154 28.98 -3.38 6.01
C ALA A 154 28.82 -3.98 7.40
N GLN A 155 27.68 -4.61 7.66
CA GLN A 155 27.46 -5.27 8.94
C GLN A 155 27.92 -6.71 8.82
N LYS A 156 28.69 -7.19 9.80
CA LYS A 156 28.78 -8.62 10.04
C LYS A 156 27.38 -9.09 10.42
N GLN A 157 26.80 -9.94 9.59
CA GLN A 157 25.51 -10.60 9.77
C GLN A 157 25.31 -11.00 11.24
N PRO A 158 24.37 -10.38 11.98
CA PRO A 158 24.09 -10.82 13.33
C PRO A 158 23.42 -12.19 13.26
N ALA A 159 23.92 -13.16 14.03
CA ALA A 159 23.19 -14.38 14.31
C ALA A 159 21.85 -13.99 14.94
N THR A 160 20.75 -14.48 14.35
CA THR A 160 19.39 -14.29 14.81
C THR A 160 19.21 -14.80 16.23
N THR A 161 19.04 -13.90 17.19
CA THR A 161 18.47 -14.20 18.51
C THR A 161 17.13 -13.49 18.61
N GLY A 162 16.05 -14.26 18.70
CA GLY A 162 14.69 -13.76 18.81
C GLY A 162 14.50 -12.95 20.09
N ALA A 163 13.89 -11.77 19.95
CA ALA A 163 13.38 -10.98 21.06
C ALA A 163 11.90 -10.70 20.84
N ALA A 164 11.13 -10.90 21.90
CA ALA A 164 9.67 -10.86 21.93
C ALA A 164 9.10 -9.45 21.69
N PRO A 165 7.88 -9.31 21.12
CA PRO A 165 7.25 -8.02 20.91
C PRO A 165 6.64 -7.44 22.19
N SER A 166 6.69 -6.11 22.27
CA SER A 166 6.13 -5.28 23.33
C SER A 166 4.62 -5.05 23.16
N ALA A 167 3.96 -4.72 24.28
CA ALA A 167 2.51 -4.65 24.48
C ALA A 167 1.73 -3.69 23.54
N PRO A 168 0.43 -3.96 23.30
CA PRO A 168 -0.40 -3.18 22.37
C PRO A 168 -0.97 -1.90 22.98
N SER A 169 -0.98 -0.83 22.17
CA SER A 169 -1.78 0.38 22.38
C SER A 169 -3.19 0.21 21.82
N THR A 170 -4.20 0.65 22.55
CA THR A 170 -5.62 0.57 22.21
C THR A 170 -6.00 1.41 20.97
N PRO A 171 -6.71 0.84 19.97
CA PRO A 171 -7.31 1.61 18.89
C PRO A 171 -8.75 2.06 19.20
N SER A 172 -9.06 3.28 18.79
CA SER A 172 -10.40 3.89 18.81
C SER A 172 -11.24 3.43 17.62
N THR A 173 -12.51 3.15 17.86
CA THR A 173 -13.54 2.74 16.88
C THR A 173 -13.91 3.87 15.90
N PRO A 174 -13.96 3.63 14.58
CA PRO A 174 -14.74 4.46 13.66
C PRO A 174 -16.03 3.76 13.19
N ALA A 175 -17.07 4.58 13.03
CA ALA A 175 -18.41 4.22 12.63
C ALA A 175 -18.52 3.81 11.15
N ALA A 176 -19.52 2.95 10.87
CA ALA A 176 -19.85 2.44 9.55
C ALA A 176 -20.26 3.56 8.57
N ALA A 177 -19.64 3.58 7.38
CA ALA A 177 -20.01 4.46 6.28
C ALA A 177 -21.00 3.77 5.33
N ALA A 178 -22.09 4.46 5.03
CA ALA A 178 -23.10 4.11 4.04
C ALA A 178 -22.57 4.31 2.59
N PRO A 179 -23.20 3.69 1.57
CA PRO A 179 -22.79 3.84 0.17
C PRO A 179 -22.96 5.29 -0.32
N SER A 180 -21.86 5.89 -0.78
CA SER A 180 -21.84 7.24 -1.34
C SER A 180 -22.35 7.26 -2.79
N ALA A 181 -23.30 8.15 -3.06
CA ALA A 181 -23.74 8.52 -4.41
C ALA A 181 -22.59 9.15 -5.22
N PRO A 182 -22.64 9.11 -6.57
CA PRO A 182 -21.62 9.72 -7.42
C PRO A 182 -21.51 11.23 -7.14
N ALA A 183 -20.32 11.66 -6.73
CA ALA A 183 -20.02 13.06 -6.47
C ALA A 183 -19.99 13.86 -7.79
N PRO A 184 -20.52 15.10 -7.83
CA PRO A 184 -20.42 15.95 -9.00
C PRO A 184 -18.96 16.34 -9.26
N THR A 185 -18.55 16.27 -10.54
CA THR A 185 -17.23 16.71 -11.02
C THR A 185 -17.10 18.22 -10.85
N ALA A 186 -16.57 18.67 -9.71
CA ALA A 186 -16.29 20.08 -9.48
C ALA A 186 -15.05 20.49 -10.28
N THR A 187 -15.22 21.38 -11.25
CA THR A 187 -14.12 21.94 -12.06
C THR A 187 -13.34 22.92 -11.19
N GLY A 188 -12.28 22.44 -10.54
CA GLY A 188 -11.36 23.28 -9.77
C GLY A 188 -10.52 24.22 -10.66
N PRO A 189 -9.81 25.20 -10.07
CA PRO A 189 -8.95 26.11 -10.81
C PRO A 189 -7.89 25.33 -11.59
N THR A 190 -7.71 25.70 -12.86
CA THR A 190 -6.73 25.09 -13.73
C THR A 190 -5.38 25.81 -13.59
N LYS A 191 -4.29 25.06 -13.60
CA LYS A 191 -2.91 25.53 -13.54
C LYS A 191 -2.16 25.10 -14.80
N THR A 192 -1.27 25.94 -15.29
CA THR A 192 -0.38 25.61 -16.41
C THR A 192 1.03 25.33 -15.91
N VAL A 193 1.63 24.25 -16.39
CA VAL A 193 3.05 23.92 -16.20
C VAL A 193 3.75 24.04 -17.56
N ALA A 194 4.47 25.13 -17.77
CA ALA A 194 5.23 25.34 -18.99
C ALA A 194 6.50 24.49 -19.01
N ASP A 195 6.90 24.05 -20.21
CA ASP A 195 8.20 23.40 -20.47
C ASP A 195 8.47 22.15 -19.60
N ALA A 196 7.42 21.40 -19.28
CA ALA A 196 7.54 20.13 -18.60
C ALA A 196 8.13 19.07 -19.54
N THR A 197 9.15 18.34 -19.07
CA THR A 197 9.67 17.18 -19.78
C THR A 197 8.89 15.94 -19.36
N LEU A 198 8.26 15.25 -20.29
CA LEU A 198 7.55 14.01 -19.98
C LEU A 198 8.56 12.91 -19.70
N ILE A 199 8.40 12.24 -18.56
CA ILE A 199 9.33 11.20 -18.12
C ILE A 199 8.76 9.83 -18.40
N TRP A 200 7.47 9.65 -18.10
CA TRP A 200 6.83 8.35 -18.18
C TRP A 200 5.32 8.51 -18.04
N LEU A 201 4.55 7.53 -18.52
CA LEU A 201 3.15 7.42 -18.17
C LEU A 201 2.75 5.94 -18.10
N ASN A 202 1.79 5.65 -17.23
CA ASN A 202 1.23 4.32 -17.04
C ASN A 202 -0.28 4.41 -17.06
N CYS A 203 -0.93 3.50 -17.77
CA CYS A 203 -2.37 3.46 -17.98
C CYS A 203 -2.95 2.11 -17.55
N GLU A 204 -2.62 1.69 -16.34
CA GLU A 204 -3.32 0.60 -15.64
C GLU A 204 -4.60 1.14 -14.98
N ASP A 205 -4.75 1.06 -13.66
CA ASP A 205 -6.01 1.36 -12.97
C ASP A 205 -6.34 2.87 -12.91
N LEU A 206 -5.30 3.71 -12.89
CA LEU A 206 -5.41 5.16 -13.01
C LEU A 206 -4.29 5.60 -13.97
N CYS A 207 -4.64 6.22 -15.09
CA CYS A 207 -3.60 6.74 -15.97
C CYS A 207 -2.81 7.82 -15.21
N HIS A 208 -1.50 7.65 -15.08
CA HIS A 208 -0.59 8.58 -14.41
C HIS A 208 0.45 9.07 -15.40
N LEU A 209 0.62 10.39 -15.48
CA LEU A 209 1.73 11.03 -16.18
C LEU A 209 2.77 11.53 -15.18
N GLN A 210 4.01 11.07 -15.33
CA GLN A 210 5.17 11.68 -14.69
C GLN A 210 5.81 12.71 -15.62
N TYR A 211 6.13 13.87 -15.05
CA TYR A 211 6.81 14.93 -15.74
C TYR A 211 7.82 15.63 -14.83
N LYS A 212 8.87 16.17 -15.43
CA LYS A 212 9.87 16.99 -14.76
C LYS A 212 9.62 18.45 -15.12
N THR A 213 9.45 19.30 -14.11
CA THR A 213 9.32 20.75 -14.30
C THR A 213 10.64 21.36 -14.79
N VAL A 214 10.61 22.63 -15.24
CA VAL A 214 11.83 23.36 -15.61
C VAL A 214 12.82 23.53 -14.45
N GLN A 215 12.32 23.51 -13.21
CA GLN A 215 13.14 23.54 -11.99
C GLN A 215 13.78 22.17 -11.70
N GLY A 216 13.44 21.14 -12.47
CA GLY A 216 13.93 19.79 -12.29
C GLY A 216 13.15 18.96 -11.26
N GLU A 217 12.04 19.49 -10.72
CA GLU A 217 11.18 18.76 -9.79
C GLU A 217 10.35 17.71 -10.55
N LEU A 218 10.43 16.45 -10.12
CA LEU A 218 9.60 15.36 -10.62
C LEU A 218 8.20 15.46 -10.00
N LYS A 219 7.17 15.42 -10.84
CA LYS A 219 5.76 15.47 -10.44
C LYS A 219 4.95 14.41 -11.17
N SER A 220 3.80 14.09 -10.60
CA SER A 220 2.80 13.22 -11.19
C SER A 220 1.48 13.95 -11.35
N ALA A 221 0.74 13.61 -12.41
CA ALA A 221 -0.64 14.02 -12.61
C ALA A 221 -1.47 12.79 -13.01
N LEU A 222 -2.71 12.74 -12.54
CA LEU A 222 -3.72 11.85 -13.09
C LEU A 222 -4.03 12.26 -14.51
N CYS A 223 -4.47 11.30 -15.29
CA CYS A 223 -4.49 11.41 -16.73
C CYS A 223 -5.73 10.71 -17.31
N THR A 224 -6.54 10.10 -16.44
CA THR A 224 -7.70 9.26 -16.74
C THR A 224 -8.76 9.96 -17.60
N GLU A 225 -8.90 11.29 -17.48
CA GLU A 225 -9.86 12.08 -18.26
C GLU A 225 -9.22 12.80 -19.46
N ALA A 226 -7.90 12.74 -19.59
CA ALA A 226 -7.16 13.44 -20.63
C ALA A 226 -7.29 12.70 -21.98
N PRO A 227 -7.66 13.37 -23.09
CA PRO A 227 -7.74 12.74 -24.42
C PRO A 227 -6.45 12.01 -24.82
N ILE A 228 -5.30 12.55 -24.41
CA ILE A 228 -3.98 11.96 -24.64
C ILE A 228 -3.80 10.56 -24.04
N CYS A 229 -4.51 10.22 -22.97
CA CYS A 229 -4.42 8.89 -22.36
C CYS A 229 -5.19 7.85 -23.15
N ARG A 230 -6.24 8.28 -23.87
CA ARG A 230 -6.89 7.43 -24.87
C ARG A 230 -5.96 7.15 -26.04
N GLU A 231 -5.29 8.18 -26.57
CA GLU A 231 -4.29 8.01 -27.64
C GLU A 231 -3.15 7.06 -27.23
N TRP A 232 -2.71 7.12 -25.96
CA TRP A 232 -1.74 6.16 -25.43
C TRP A 232 -2.28 4.74 -25.48
N ALA A 233 -3.46 4.50 -24.89
CA ALA A 233 -4.05 3.16 -24.81
C ALA A 233 -4.23 2.54 -26.21
N GLU A 234 -4.52 3.38 -27.20
CA GLU A 234 -4.70 2.97 -28.59
C GLU A 234 -3.37 2.82 -29.37
N SER A 235 -2.30 3.52 -28.99
CA SER A 235 -1.02 3.51 -29.73
C SER A 235 0.23 3.75 -28.85
N PRO A 236 0.59 2.81 -27.97
CA PRO A 236 1.74 2.95 -27.07
C PRO A 236 3.10 3.24 -27.75
N PRO A 237 3.45 2.63 -28.91
CA PRO A 237 4.76 2.85 -29.53
C PRO A 237 4.99 4.27 -30.04
N GLU A 238 3.97 4.92 -30.60
CA GLU A 238 4.08 6.30 -31.09
C GLU A 238 4.19 7.28 -29.93
N PHE A 239 3.52 6.99 -28.82
CA PHE A 239 3.61 7.80 -27.63
C PHE A 239 4.97 7.68 -26.95
N ASN A 240 5.54 6.47 -26.89
CA ASN A 240 6.86 6.26 -26.29
C ASN A 240 7.96 7.10 -26.96
N LYS A 241 7.80 7.47 -28.24
CA LYS A 241 8.71 8.41 -28.92
C LYS A 241 8.67 9.83 -28.35
N ARG A 242 7.60 10.19 -27.64
CA ARG A 242 7.39 11.50 -27.02
C ARG A 242 7.93 11.56 -25.59
N ILE A 243 8.29 10.43 -24.98
CA ILE A 243 9.01 10.43 -23.71
C ILE A 243 10.34 11.19 -23.88
N GLY A 244 10.65 12.08 -22.94
CA GLY A 244 11.77 13.03 -23.01
C GLY A 244 11.47 14.32 -23.78
N SER A 245 10.31 14.44 -24.43
CA SER A 245 9.89 15.67 -25.10
C SER A 245 9.38 16.72 -24.11
N ARG A 246 9.48 17.99 -24.50
CA ARG A 246 8.95 19.12 -23.72
C ARG A 246 7.52 19.44 -24.15
N ALA A 247 6.67 19.74 -23.17
CA ALA A 247 5.30 20.15 -23.39
C ALA A 247 4.84 21.18 -22.35
N THR A 248 3.80 21.93 -22.68
CA THR A 248 3.03 22.71 -21.72
C THR A 248 1.87 21.86 -21.24
N LEU A 249 1.78 21.61 -19.93
CA LEU A 249 0.71 20.83 -19.32
C LEU A 249 -0.35 21.76 -18.74
N THR A 250 -1.61 21.42 -18.94
CA THR A 250 -2.77 22.07 -18.31
C THR A 250 -3.34 21.10 -17.30
N LEU A 251 -3.23 21.45 -16.02
CA LEU A 251 -3.61 20.61 -14.88
C LEU A 251 -4.82 21.20 -14.17
N GLY A 252 -5.88 20.43 -14.00
CA GLY A 252 -6.92 20.68 -13.00
C GLY A 252 -6.62 19.98 -11.68
N SER A 253 -7.61 19.98 -10.81
CA SER A 253 -7.60 19.20 -9.57
C SER A 253 -8.69 18.15 -9.63
N GLN A 254 -8.36 16.91 -9.27
CA GLN A 254 -9.30 15.81 -9.22
C GLN A 254 -9.25 15.16 -7.84
N PHE A 255 -10.42 15.07 -7.21
CA PHE A 255 -10.57 14.30 -5.99
C PHE A 255 -10.61 12.81 -6.32
N VAL A 256 -9.74 12.04 -5.68
CA VAL A 256 -9.68 10.57 -5.79
C VAL A 256 -10.38 9.98 -4.57
N PRO A 257 -11.60 9.43 -4.73
CA PRO A 257 -12.37 8.87 -3.61
C PRO A 257 -11.62 7.75 -2.89
N GLU A 258 -10.87 6.93 -3.63
CA GLU A 258 -10.16 5.76 -3.12
C GLU A 258 -9.04 6.12 -2.13
N GLY A 259 -8.57 7.37 -2.16
CA GLY A 259 -7.49 7.88 -1.29
C GLY A 259 -7.87 9.10 -0.45
N GLY A 260 -9.05 9.70 -0.64
CA GLY A 260 -9.45 10.92 0.06
C GLY A 260 -8.54 12.12 -0.23
N VAL A 261 -7.80 12.09 -1.34
CA VAL A 261 -6.81 13.10 -1.73
C VAL A 261 -7.25 13.84 -2.98
N THR A 262 -6.81 15.08 -3.11
CA THR A 262 -6.93 15.83 -4.36
C THR A 262 -5.57 15.80 -5.04
N LEU A 263 -5.52 15.25 -6.26
CA LEU A 263 -4.31 15.20 -7.08
C LEU A 263 -4.45 16.14 -8.28
N ASP A 264 -3.30 16.55 -8.83
CA ASP A 264 -3.28 17.22 -10.13
C ASP A 264 -3.83 16.26 -11.19
N SER A 265 -4.72 16.74 -12.06
CA SER A 265 -5.29 15.96 -13.17
C SER A 265 -5.03 16.67 -14.49
N LEU A 266 -4.47 15.96 -15.45
CA LEU A 266 -4.12 16.46 -16.77
C LEU A 266 -5.40 16.68 -17.58
N HIS A 267 -5.65 17.94 -17.94
CA HIS A 267 -6.76 18.32 -18.81
C HIS A 267 -6.29 18.53 -20.25
N GLY A 268 -5.03 18.92 -20.44
CA GLY A 268 -4.48 19.22 -21.76
C GLY A 268 -2.97 19.22 -21.80
N ILE A 269 -2.44 19.00 -23.00
CA ILE A 269 -1.01 18.97 -23.28
C ILE A 269 -0.74 19.61 -24.63
N GLU A 270 0.21 20.53 -24.66
CA GLU A 270 0.65 21.19 -25.88
C GLU A 270 2.13 20.90 -26.08
N TRP A 271 2.45 20.10 -27.09
CA TRP A 271 3.82 19.72 -27.40
C TRP A 271 4.60 20.91 -27.95
N LYS A 272 5.81 21.13 -27.44
CA LYS A 272 6.73 22.05 -28.09
C LYS A 272 7.50 21.30 -29.18
N LEU A 273 7.22 21.69 -30.42
CA LEU A 273 7.99 21.29 -31.60
C LEU A 273 9.40 21.90 -31.57
#